data_AF-A0A7W5NIK5-F1
#
_entry.id   AF-A0A7W5NIK5-F1
#
_cell.length_a   1.000
_cell.length_b   1.000
_cell.length_c   1.000
_cell.angle_alpha   90.00
_cell.angle_beta   90.00
_cell.angle_gamma   90.00
#
_symmetry.space_group_name_H-M   'P 1'
#
loop_
_entity.id
_entity.type
_entity.pdbx_description
1 polymer ?
#
loop_
_entity_poly.entity_id
_entity_poly.type
_entity_poly.pdbx_seq_one_letter_code
_entity_poly.pdbx_strand_id
1 'polypeptide(L)'
;MPTRVTPNHLTTLRLLIGLAGAFYLARGDFLHVNIGAFLIVLSNFVDHTDGELARISGKTSRIGHFYDLAADAATTILLFLGMGYGLGVAAGSGASAAEWRVSPAVLGGIAGVAVAVIFFLRMRIEEMAGKAGTQQAFVGGFETEDVLYLLPLVTLTGIASPFVVAASIGAPLFAAYVVFDYWRVTRRAVGKETSQVWISR
;
A
#
# COMPACT_ATOMS: atom_id res chain seq x y z
N MET A 1 28.93 -14.33 -13.59
CA MET A 1 27.74 -15.01 -14.12
C MET A 1 26.53 -14.16 -13.78
N PRO A 2 25.70 -13.73 -14.74
CA PRO A 2 24.52 -12.94 -14.40
C PRO A 2 23.55 -13.87 -13.66
N THR A 3 23.20 -13.53 -12.44
CA THR A 3 22.27 -14.27 -11.60
C THR A 3 20.95 -14.42 -12.37
N ARG A 4 20.46 -15.65 -12.52
CA ARG A 4 19.19 -16.00 -13.19
C ARG A 4 17.97 -15.61 -12.33
N VAL A 5 18.04 -14.48 -11.64
CA VAL A 5 16.91 -13.93 -10.91
C VAL A 5 16.16 -13.06 -11.91
N THR A 6 15.03 -13.56 -12.40
CA THR A 6 14.12 -12.72 -13.18
C THR A 6 13.38 -11.79 -12.21
N PRO A 7 13.07 -10.54 -12.59
CA PRO A 7 12.36 -9.59 -11.72
C PRO A 7 11.10 -10.18 -11.05
N ASN A 8 10.40 -11.08 -11.76
CA ASN A 8 9.22 -11.77 -11.24
C ASN A 8 9.48 -12.64 -10.00
N HIS A 9 10.68 -13.21 -9.83
CA HIS A 9 11.01 -14.03 -8.66
C HIS A 9 11.08 -13.18 -7.38
N LEU A 10 11.55 -11.94 -7.48
CA LEU A 10 11.65 -11.02 -6.34
C LEU A 10 10.29 -10.49 -5.95
N THR A 11 9.46 -10.06 -6.91
CA THR A 11 8.05 -9.73 -6.66
C THR A 11 7.31 -10.91 -6.01
N THR A 12 7.56 -12.14 -6.47
CA THR A 12 6.95 -13.35 -5.88
C THR A 12 7.42 -13.56 -4.44
N LEU A 13 8.73 -13.42 -4.17
CA LEU A 13 9.28 -13.53 -2.82
C LEU A 13 8.68 -12.48 -1.88
N ARG A 14 8.63 -11.22 -2.32
CA ARG A 14 7.99 -10.11 -1.61
C ARG A 14 6.54 -10.44 -1.27
N LEU A 15 5.77 -10.90 -2.25
CA LEU A 15 4.37 -11.28 -2.09
C LEU A 15 4.22 -12.43 -1.07
N LEU A 16 5.08 -13.45 -1.12
CA LEU A 16 5.04 -14.56 -0.17
C LEU A 16 5.33 -14.10 1.26
N ILE A 17 6.32 -13.22 1.46
CA ILE A 17 6.62 -12.63 2.77
C ILE A 17 5.42 -11.78 3.25
N GLY A 18 4.84 -10.98 2.36
CA GLY A 18 3.66 -10.16 2.66
C GLY A 18 2.43 -10.99 3.05
N LEU A 19 2.17 -12.08 2.32
CA LEU A 19 1.12 -13.05 2.62
C LEU A 19 1.33 -13.72 3.98
N ALA A 20 2.56 -14.13 4.28
CA ALA A 20 2.90 -14.67 5.59
C ALA A 20 2.65 -13.62 6.68
N GLY A 21 3.08 -12.37 6.46
CA GLY A 21 2.83 -11.27 7.39
C GLY A 21 1.35 -11.06 7.68
N ALA A 22 0.51 -10.98 6.64
CA ALA A 22 -0.93 -10.86 6.77
C ALA A 22 -1.58 -12.06 7.51
N PHE A 23 -1.10 -13.27 7.25
CA PHE A 23 -1.56 -14.48 7.95
C PHE A 23 -1.27 -14.43 9.45
N TYR A 24 -0.06 -13.99 9.83
CA TYR A 24 0.33 -13.84 11.23
C TYR A 24 -0.44 -12.71 11.93
N LEU A 25 -0.68 -11.58 11.25
CA LEU A 25 -1.54 -10.50 11.76
C LEU A 25 -2.96 -10.99 12.07
N ALA A 26 -3.51 -11.88 11.24
CA ALA A 26 -4.86 -12.41 11.39
C ALA A 26 -5.03 -13.34 12.62
N ARG A 27 -3.95 -13.80 13.26
CA ARG A 27 -4.04 -14.65 14.46
C ARG A 27 -4.49 -13.88 15.71
N GLY A 28 -4.22 -12.57 15.76
CA GLY A 28 -4.74 -11.67 16.79
C GLY A 28 -4.01 -11.67 18.14
N ASP A 29 -3.18 -12.68 18.45
CA ASP A 29 -2.37 -12.67 19.66
C ASP A 29 -1.10 -11.81 19.51
N PHE A 30 -0.59 -11.32 20.64
CA PHE A 30 0.52 -10.37 20.66
C PHE A 30 1.77 -10.87 19.91
N LEU A 31 2.15 -12.14 20.08
CA LEU A 31 3.35 -12.66 19.45
C LEU A 31 3.19 -12.73 17.92
N HIS A 32 2.09 -13.32 17.46
CA HIS A 32 1.86 -13.48 16.03
C HIS A 32 1.63 -12.14 15.34
N VAL A 33 0.92 -11.19 15.97
CA VAL A 33 0.73 -9.85 15.40
C VAL A 33 2.07 -9.13 15.20
N ASN A 34 3.01 -9.23 16.15
CA ASN A 34 4.32 -8.61 16.01
C ASN A 34 5.21 -9.31 14.96
N ILE A 35 5.15 -10.64 14.87
CA ILE A 35 5.81 -11.38 13.78
C ILE A 35 5.24 -10.95 12.42
N GLY A 36 3.92 -10.84 12.33
CA GLY A 36 3.23 -10.39 11.13
C GLY A 36 3.66 -8.99 10.72
N ALA A 37 3.74 -8.06 11.67
CA ALA A 37 4.20 -6.70 11.41
C ALA A 37 5.65 -6.64 10.92
N PHE A 38 6.54 -7.42 11.54
CA PHE A 38 7.93 -7.52 11.10
C PHE A 38 8.04 -8.08 9.68
N LEU A 39 7.28 -9.13 9.34
CA LEU A 39 7.28 -9.70 7.99
C LEU A 39 6.78 -8.70 6.95
N ILE A 40 5.75 -7.92 7.24
CA ILE A 40 5.29 -6.85 6.35
C ILE A 40 6.39 -5.83 6.10
N VAL A 41 7.08 -5.37 7.15
CA VAL A 41 8.19 -4.43 7.02
C VAL A 41 9.33 -5.04 6.20
N LEU A 42 9.64 -6.32 6.42
CA LEU A 42 10.65 -7.04 5.65
C LEU A 42 10.26 -7.14 4.17
N SER A 43 8.99 -7.41 3.86
CA SER A 43 8.45 -7.40 2.49
C SER A 43 8.67 -6.04 1.83
N ASN A 44 8.34 -4.94 2.52
CA ASN A 44 8.53 -3.58 2.03
C ASN A 44 10.00 -3.19 1.85
N PHE A 45 10.87 -3.67 2.73
CA PHE A 45 12.32 -3.43 2.63
C PHE A 45 12.93 -4.13 1.40
N VAL A 46 12.53 -5.39 1.16
CA VAL A 46 12.94 -6.15 -0.04
C VAL A 46 12.51 -5.41 -1.31
N ASP A 47 11.30 -4.84 -1.30
CA ASP A 47 10.80 -4.05 -2.41
C ASP A 47 11.65 -2.81 -2.72
N HIS A 48 11.88 -1.99 -1.69
CA HIS A 48 12.65 -0.75 -1.83
C HIS A 48 14.06 -1.01 -2.37
N THR A 49 14.70 -2.05 -1.85
CA THR A 49 16.04 -2.47 -2.30
C THR A 49 16.04 -2.91 -3.77
N ASP A 50 14.99 -3.62 -4.22
CA ASP A 50 14.91 -4.08 -5.61
C ASP A 50 14.52 -2.97 -6.60
N GLY A 51 13.64 -2.04 -6.20
CA GLY A 51 13.29 -0.87 -7.01
C GLY A 51 14.51 -0.01 -7.36
N GLU A 52 15.44 0.15 -6.42
CA GLU A 52 16.73 0.80 -6.66
C GLU A 52 17.63 0.01 -7.63
N LEU A 53 17.73 -1.31 -7.46
CA LEU A 53 18.52 -2.20 -8.33
C LEU A 53 17.96 -2.28 -9.76
N ALA A 54 16.63 -2.28 -9.92
CA ALA A 54 15.95 -2.31 -11.20
C ALA A 54 16.15 -1.01 -12.00
N ARG A 55 16.17 0.15 -11.32
CA ARG A 55 16.51 1.45 -11.93
C ARG A 55 17.91 1.46 -12.53
N ILE A 56 18.87 0.80 -11.89
CA ILE A 56 20.25 0.69 -12.36
C ILE A 56 20.36 -0.30 -13.53
N SER A 57 19.53 -1.35 -13.52
CA SER A 57 19.63 -2.45 -14.50
C SER A 57 18.86 -2.20 -15.81
N GLY A 58 17.95 -1.21 -15.86
CA GLY A 58 17.27 -0.78 -17.09
C GLY A 58 16.35 -1.82 -17.75
N LYS A 59 16.05 -2.93 -17.08
CA LYS A 59 15.24 -4.04 -17.61
C LYS A 59 13.84 -4.01 -17.01
N THR A 60 12.92 -3.25 -17.62
CA THR A 60 11.50 -3.26 -17.25
C THR A 60 10.67 -3.95 -18.32
N SER A 61 9.81 -4.89 -17.92
CA SER A 61 8.82 -5.54 -18.79
C SER A 61 7.43 -5.10 -18.39
N ARG A 62 6.56 -4.84 -19.37
CA ARG A 62 5.17 -4.42 -19.14
C ARG A 62 4.38 -5.42 -18.29
N ILE A 63 4.62 -6.72 -18.50
CA ILE A 63 3.97 -7.79 -17.73
C ILE A 63 4.49 -7.82 -16.28
N GLY A 64 5.81 -7.68 -16.10
CA GLY A 64 6.43 -7.64 -14.77
C GLY A 64 5.92 -6.45 -13.94
N HIS A 65 5.84 -5.27 -14.55
CA HIS A 65 5.33 -4.07 -13.88
C HIS A 65 3.86 -4.21 -13.43
N PHE A 66 3.00 -4.83 -14.26
CA PHE A 66 1.62 -5.09 -13.85
C PHE A 66 1.52 -6.11 -12.70
N TYR A 67 2.33 -7.18 -12.76
CA TYR A 67 2.37 -8.18 -11.70
C TYR A 67 2.83 -7.58 -10.38
N ASP A 68 3.84 -6.71 -10.43
CA ASP A 68 4.37 -5.99 -9.28
C ASP A 68 3.31 -5.11 -8.61
N LEU A 69 2.62 -4.28 -9.41
CA LEU A 69 1.53 -3.45 -8.93
C LEU A 69 0.37 -4.26 -8.32
N ALA A 70 0.04 -5.40 -8.92
CA ALA A 70 -1.00 -6.29 -8.40
C ALA A 70 -0.58 -6.95 -7.08
N ALA A 71 0.68 -7.35 -6.96
CA ALA A 71 1.24 -7.92 -5.74
C ALA A 71 1.27 -6.91 -4.59
N ASP A 72 1.56 -5.63 -4.87
CA ASP A 72 1.52 -4.56 -3.87
C ASP A 72 0.12 -4.25 -3.38
N ALA A 73 -0.82 -4.11 -4.32
CA ALA A 73 -2.21 -3.90 -3.97
C ALA A 73 -2.75 -5.07 -3.12
N ALA A 74 -2.44 -6.32 -3.51
CA ALA A 74 -2.86 -7.51 -2.77
C ALA A 74 -2.25 -7.53 -1.36
N THR A 75 -0.94 -7.30 -1.23
CA THR A 75 -0.25 -7.29 0.06
C THR A 75 -0.81 -6.20 0.99
N THR A 76 -1.03 -5.00 0.46
CA THR A 76 -1.62 -3.88 1.21
C THR A 76 -3.03 -4.19 1.70
N ILE A 77 -3.89 -4.72 0.83
CA ILE A 77 -5.26 -5.10 1.20
C ILE A 77 -5.25 -6.19 2.29
N LEU A 78 -4.41 -7.21 2.12
CA LEU A 78 -4.30 -8.33 3.05
C LEU A 78 -3.70 -7.92 4.40
N LEU A 79 -2.77 -6.95 4.43
CA LEU A 79 -2.24 -6.37 5.65
C LEU A 79 -3.36 -5.78 6.51
N PHE A 80 -4.16 -4.88 5.95
CA PHE A 80 -5.21 -4.21 6.72
C PHE A 80 -6.37 -5.17 7.05
N LEU A 81 -6.73 -6.07 6.12
CA LEU A 81 -7.70 -7.14 6.39
C LEU A 81 -7.25 -8.07 7.51
N GLY A 82 -5.98 -8.51 7.48
CA GLY A 82 -5.40 -9.38 8.50
C GLY A 82 -5.35 -8.71 9.87
N MET A 83 -4.93 -7.44 9.92
CA MET A 83 -4.94 -6.66 11.15
C MET A 83 -6.37 -6.47 11.71
N GLY A 84 -7.34 -6.13 10.86
CA GLY A 84 -8.74 -6.03 11.25
C GLY A 84 -9.31 -7.35 11.74
N TYR A 85 -9.07 -8.45 11.02
CA TYR A 85 -9.53 -9.78 11.43
C TYR A 85 -8.91 -10.22 12.76
N GLY A 86 -7.59 -10.01 12.94
CA GLY A 86 -6.88 -10.31 14.18
C GLY A 86 -7.41 -9.55 15.38
N LEU A 87 -7.78 -8.28 15.22
CA LEU A 87 -8.47 -7.50 16.26
C LEU A 87 -9.83 -8.11 16.64
N GLY A 88 -10.59 -8.60 15.66
CA GLY A 88 -11.85 -9.30 15.90
C GLY A 88 -11.66 -10.61 16.68
N VAL A 89 -10.64 -11.39 16.33
CA VAL A 89 -10.28 -12.63 17.05
C VAL A 89 -9.89 -12.33 18.50
N ALA A 90 -9.03 -11.34 18.72
CA ALA A 90 -8.58 -10.95 20.06
C ALA A 90 -9.74 -10.47 20.96
N ALA A 91 -10.70 -9.72 20.39
CA ALA A 91 -11.88 -9.24 21.09
C ALA A 91 -12.80 -10.39 21.54
N GLY A 92 -12.95 -11.44 20.73
CA GLY A 92 -13.73 -12.63 21.07
C GLY A 92 -13.12 -13.49 22.17
N SER A 93 -11.80 -13.42 22.38
CA SER A 93 -11.06 -14.18 23.40
C SER A 93 -10.99 -13.51 24.78
N GLY A 94 -11.70 -12.41 25.01
CA GLY A 94 -11.80 -11.76 26.33
C GLY A 94 -10.93 -10.51 26.53
N ALA A 95 -10.22 -10.04 25.50
CA ALA A 95 -9.61 -8.72 25.51
C ALA A 95 -10.70 -7.69 25.24
N SER A 96 -11.14 -6.97 26.29
CA SER A 96 -12.11 -5.86 26.27
C SER A 96 -13.01 -5.87 25.04
N ALA A 97 -14.18 -6.51 25.14
CA ALA A 97 -15.20 -6.48 24.10
C ALA A 97 -15.70 -5.03 23.94
N ALA A 98 -14.92 -4.19 23.26
CA ALA A 98 -15.43 -2.98 22.67
C ALA A 98 -16.57 -3.46 21.76
N GLU A 99 -17.78 -2.98 22.00
CA GLU A 99 -18.92 -3.27 21.14
C GLU A 99 -18.65 -2.61 19.78
N TRP A 100 -17.94 -3.34 18.93
CA TRP A 100 -17.64 -2.92 17.58
C TRP A 100 -18.94 -2.86 16.80
N ARG A 101 -19.43 -1.64 16.53
CA ARG A 101 -20.63 -1.41 15.72
C ARG A 101 -20.48 -1.97 14.29
N VAL A 102 -19.24 -2.04 13.82
CA VAL A 102 -18.84 -2.60 12.52
C VAL A 102 -17.68 -3.57 12.75
N SER A 103 -17.70 -4.72 12.10
CA SER A 103 -16.62 -5.71 12.21
C SER A 103 -15.25 -5.08 11.92
N PRO A 104 -14.25 -5.25 12.81
CA PRO A 104 -12.89 -4.77 12.59
C PRO A 104 -12.27 -5.23 11.26
N ALA A 105 -12.63 -6.43 10.78
CA ALA A 105 -12.19 -6.93 9.48
C ALA A 105 -12.74 -6.08 8.32
N VAL A 106 -13.97 -5.59 8.42
CA VAL A 106 -14.58 -4.70 7.41
C VAL A 106 -13.89 -3.34 7.42
N LEU A 107 -13.60 -2.78 8.60
CA LEU A 107 -12.85 -1.54 8.72
C LEU A 107 -11.46 -1.66 8.10
N GLY A 108 -10.76 -2.75 8.40
CA GLY A 108 -9.48 -3.10 7.78
C GLY A 108 -9.60 -3.24 6.26
N GLY A 109 -10.61 -3.94 5.75
CA GLY A 109 -10.85 -4.08 4.32
C GLY A 109 -11.06 -2.75 3.60
N ILE A 110 -11.88 -1.86 4.18
CA ILE A 110 -12.11 -0.52 3.66
C ILE A 110 -10.81 0.28 3.61
N ALA A 111 -10.03 0.25 4.70
CA ALA A 111 -8.73 0.92 4.75
C ALA A 111 -7.78 0.38 3.68
N GLY A 112 -7.61 -0.95 3.60
CA GLY A 112 -6.71 -1.61 2.66
C GLY A 112 -7.05 -1.33 1.19
N VAL A 113 -8.33 -1.40 0.83
CA VAL A 113 -8.78 -1.07 -0.53
C VAL A 113 -8.55 0.42 -0.83
N ALA A 114 -8.87 1.32 0.11
CA ALA A 114 -8.64 2.74 -0.09
C ALA A 114 -7.16 3.08 -0.29
N VAL A 115 -6.27 2.49 0.52
CA VAL A 115 -4.81 2.67 0.40
C VAL A 115 -4.31 2.13 -0.95
N ALA A 116 -4.74 0.94 -1.36
CA ALA A 116 -4.38 0.39 -2.67
C ALA A 116 -4.84 1.30 -3.83
N VAL A 117 -6.05 1.86 -3.74
CA VAL A 117 -6.56 2.84 -4.73
C VAL A 117 -5.74 4.12 -4.74
N ILE A 118 -5.34 4.64 -3.57
CA ILE A 118 -4.48 5.83 -3.46
C ILE A 118 -3.17 5.59 -4.21
N PHE A 119 -2.48 4.49 -3.93
CA PHE A 119 -1.21 4.15 -4.58
C PHE A 119 -1.38 3.99 -6.09
N PHE A 120 -2.41 3.25 -6.52
CA PHE A 120 -2.71 3.08 -7.94
C PHE A 120 -2.92 4.41 -8.66
N LEU A 121 -3.75 5.30 -8.10
CA LEU A 121 -4.04 6.59 -8.71
C LEU A 121 -2.82 7.51 -8.70
N ARG A 122 -2.03 7.52 -7.62
CA ARG A 122 -0.78 8.29 -7.53
C ARG A 122 0.20 7.88 -8.61
N MET A 123 0.42 6.58 -8.80
CA MET A 123 1.23 6.03 -9.88
C MET A 123 0.72 6.49 -11.25
N ARG A 124 -0.60 6.44 -11.51
CA ARG A 124 -1.19 6.92 -12.76
C ARG A 124 -1.01 8.41 -13.00
N ILE A 125 -1.09 9.23 -11.95
CA ILE A 125 -0.82 10.67 -12.06
C ILE A 125 0.64 10.91 -12.43
N GLU A 126 1.58 10.17 -11.83
CA GLU A 126 3.02 10.26 -12.14
C GLU A 126 3.30 9.87 -13.60
N GLU A 127 2.70 8.80 -14.09
CA GLU A 127 2.80 8.37 -15.49
C GLU A 127 2.33 9.47 -16.47
N MET A 128 1.24 10.19 -16.15
CA MET A 128 0.65 11.20 -17.04
C MET A 128 1.35 12.57 -16.98
N ALA A 129 1.70 13.03 -15.76
CA ALA A 129 2.19 14.39 -15.53
C ALA A 129 3.73 14.47 -15.43
N GLY A 130 4.41 13.32 -15.34
CA GLY A 130 5.82 13.22 -15.01
C GLY A 130 6.11 13.56 -13.54
N LYS A 131 7.30 13.17 -13.06
CA LYS A 131 7.75 13.36 -11.66
C LYS A 131 7.63 14.79 -11.12
N ALA A 132 7.64 15.80 -11.99
CA ALA A 132 7.49 17.21 -11.62
C ALA A 132 6.05 17.62 -11.28
N GLY A 133 5.03 16.84 -11.71
CA GLY A 133 3.62 17.11 -11.46
C GLY A 133 3.05 16.41 -10.22
N THR A 134 3.71 15.35 -9.76
CA THR A 134 3.43 14.67 -8.50
C THR A 134 4.37 15.21 -7.43
N GLN A 135 3.94 16.20 -6.66
CA GLN A 135 4.48 16.28 -5.31
C GLN A 135 4.05 14.99 -4.62
N GLN A 136 4.94 13.98 -4.58
CA GLN A 136 4.87 12.96 -3.52
C GLN A 136 4.61 13.75 -2.24
N ALA A 137 3.62 13.33 -1.45
CA ALA A 137 3.18 14.06 -0.27
C ALA A 137 4.31 14.03 0.78
N PHE A 138 5.31 14.86 0.55
CA PHE A 138 6.53 14.96 1.33
C PHE A 138 6.24 15.94 2.46
N VAL A 139 5.56 15.47 3.48
CA VAL A 139 5.25 16.26 4.67
C VAL A 139 6.38 16.03 5.67
N GLY A 140 7.36 16.93 5.69
CA GLY A 140 8.41 16.94 6.71
C GLY A 140 9.49 15.86 6.60
N GLY A 141 9.72 15.28 5.41
CA GLY A 141 10.76 14.27 5.21
C GLY A 141 10.30 12.82 5.30
N PHE A 142 8.99 12.59 5.43
CA PHE A 142 8.39 11.25 5.50
C PHE A 142 7.54 11.00 4.26
N GLU A 143 7.75 9.88 3.58
CA GLU A 143 6.92 9.44 2.46
C GLU A 143 5.71 8.65 2.97
N THR A 144 4.63 8.59 2.17
CA THR A 144 3.44 7.79 2.52
C THR A 144 3.77 6.30 2.68
N GLU A 145 4.84 5.85 2.04
CA GLU A 145 5.38 4.49 2.05
C GLU A 145 6.12 4.20 3.36
N ASP A 146 6.69 5.24 3.99
CA ASP A 146 7.44 5.13 5.25
C ASP A 146 6.52 4.84 6.44
N VAL A 147 5.23 5.17 6.30
CA VAL A 147 4.19 4.90 7.31
C VAL A 147 4.11 3.40 7.62
N LEU A 148 4.41 2.53 6.66
CA LEU A 148 4.40 1.08 6.87
C LEU A 148 5.52 0.61 7.81
N TYR A 149 6.65 1.34 7.90
CA TYR A 149 7.71 1.03 8.86
C TYR A 149 7.32 1.36 10.30
N LEU A 150 6.25 2.14 10.51
CA LEU A 150 5.67 2.39 11.84
C LEU A 150 4.81 1.22 12.33
N LEU A 151 4.48 0.26 11.46
CA LEU A 151 3.58 -0.84 11.79
C LEU A 151 4.03 -1.68 13.00
N PRO A 152 5.32 -2.04 13.17
CA PRO A 152 5.78 -2.73 14.38
C PRO A 152 5.62 -1.89 15.65
N LEU A 153 5.78 -0.56 15.56
CA LEU A 153 5.56 0.33 16.71
C LEU A 153 4.07 0.36 17.08
N VAL A 154 3.18 0.38 16.08
CA VAL A 154 1.73 0.31 16.27
C VAL A 154 1.32 -1.00 16.95
N THR A 155 1.90 -2.13 16.56
CA THR A 155 1.57 -3.43 17.16
C THR A 155 2.18 -3.62 18.54
N LEU A 156 3.41 -3.17 18.77
CA LEU A 156 4.09 -3.28 20.07
C LEU A 156 3.44 -2.41 21.15
N THR A 157 2.94 -1.23 20.77
CA THR A 157 2.29 -0.30 21.71
C THR A 157 0.81 -0.61 21.96
N GLY A 158 0.25 -1.62 21.28
CA GLY A 158 -1.16 -2.02 21.44
C GLY A 158 -2.16 -1.03 20.83
N ILE A 159 -1.70 -0.04 20.06
CA ILE A 159 -2.57 0.98 19.42
C ILE A 159 -3.14 0.52 18.07
N ALA A 160 -3.02 -0.77 17.74
CA ALA A 160 -3.54 -1.33 16.49
C ALA A 160 -5.05 -1.08 16.30
N SER A 161 -5.84 -1.14 17.37
CA SER A 161 -7.28 -0.85 17.34
C SER A 161 -7.61 0.58 16.88
N PRO A 162 -7.15 1.64 17.57
CA PRO A 162 -7.40 3.00 17.12
C PRO A 162 -6.72 3.30 15.77
N PHE A 163 -5.61 2.63 15.44
CA PHE A 163 -4.96 2.75 14.14
C PHE A 163 -5.85 2.26 12.98
N VAL A 164 -6.43 1.06 13.08
CA VAL A 164 -7.33 0.53 12.03
C VAL A 164 -8.58 1.40 11.87
N VAL A 165 -9.14 1.91 12.99
CA VAL A 165 -10.28 2.84 12.94
C VAL A 165 -9.89 4.13 12.22
N ALA A 166 -8.78 4.75 12.62
CA ALA A 166 -8.30 5.97 11.98
C ALA A 166 -8.02 5.77 10.48
N ALA A 167 -7.39 4.66 10.11
CA ALA A 167 -7.12 4.30 8.72
C ALA A 167 -8.40 4.08 7.91
N SER A 168 -9.42 3.45 8.49
CA SER A 168 -10.71 3.19 7.81
C SER A 168 -11.50 4.47 7.48
N ILE A 169 -11.16 5.59 8.11
CA ILE A 169 -11.78 6.91 7.85
C ILE A 169 -10.84 7.75 7.00
N GLY A 170 -9.58 7.87 7.42
CA GLY A 170 -8.57 8.72 6.77
C GLY A 170 -8.25 8.27 5.36
N ALA A 171 -8.06 6.97 5.13
CA ALA A 171 -7.69 6.46 3.81
C ALA A 171 -8.79 6.66 2.77
N PRO A 172 -10.08 6.34 3.01
CA PRO A 172 -11.14 6.64 2.03
C PRO A 172 -11.31 8.14 1.72
N LEU A 173 -11.20 9.01 2.73
CA LEU A 173 -11.27 10.46 2.52
C LEU A 173 -10.12 10.94 1.63
N PHE A 174 -8.91 10.47 1.90
CA PHE A 174 -7.75 10.79 1.07
C PHE A 174 -7.86 10.18 -0.33
N ALA A 175 -8.39 8.97 -0.46
CA ALA A 175 -8.67 8.36 -1.76
C ALA A 175 -9.62 9.22 -2.60
N ALA A 176 -10.70 9.74 -2.00
CA ALA A 176 -11.63 10.65 -2.69
C ALA A 176 -10.93 11.94 -3.15
N TYR A 177 -10.05 12.51 -2.33
CA TYR A 177 -9.21 13.65 -2.71
C TYR A 177 -8.30 13.31 -3.90
N VAL A 178 -7.63 12.15 -3.87
CA VAL A 178 -6.74 11.70 -4.95
C VAL A 178 -7.51 11.41 -6.24
N VAL A 179 -8.74 10.88 -6.17
CA VAL A 179 -9.63 10.72 -7.33
C VAL A 179 -9.93 12.08 -7.98
N PHE A 180 -10.24 13.09 -7.18
CA PHE A 180 -10.48 14.44 -7.69
C PHE A 180 -9.22 15.03 -8.35
N ASP A 181 -8.06 14.83 -7.73
CA ASP A 181 -6.77 15.26 -8.27
C ASP A 181 -6.45 14.56 -9.59
N TYR A 182 -6.65 13.24 -9.67
CA TYR A 182 -6.54 12.45 -10.89
C TYR A 182 -7.42 13.03 -12.01
N TRP A 183 -8.70 13.27 -11.74
CA TRP A 183 -9.61 13.89 -12.72
C TRP A 183 -9.18 15.29 -13.17
N ARG A 184 -8.58 16.07 -12.28
CA ARG A 184 -8.05 17.40 -12.62
C ARG A 184 -6.84 17.29 -13.56
N VAL A 185 -5.94 16.35 -13.29
CA VAL A 185 -4.74 16.11 -14.12
C VAL A 185 -5.11 15.55 -15.49
N THR A 186 -5.99 14.55 -15.55
CA THR A 186 -6.44 13.96 -16.82
C THR A 186 -7.08 15.02 -17.72
N ARG A 187 -7.93 15.90 -17.18
CA ARG A 187 -8.54 17.00 -17.98
C ARG A 187 -7.51 17.98 -18.53
N ARG A 188 -6.44 18.28 -17.78
CA ARG A 188 -5.35 19.16 -18.25
C ARG A 188 -4.50 18.51 -19.34
N ALA A 189 -4.25 17.20 -19.23
CA ALA A 189 -3.50 16.45 -20.23
C ALA A 189 -4.23 16.44 -21.58
N VAL A 190 -5.53 16.13 -21.58
CA VAL A 190 -6.39 16.15 -22.78
C VAL A 190 -6.42 17.54 -23.44
N GLY A 191 -6.55 18.61 -22.63
CA GLY A 191 -6.58 19.98 -23.15
C GLY A 191 -5.29 20.40 -23.87
N LYS A 192 -4.11 19.97 -23.37
CA LYS A 192 -2.82 20.26 -24.02
C LYS A 192 -2.69 19.56 -25.38
N GLU A 193 -3.16 18.32 -25.48
CA GLU A 193 -3.11 17.54 -26.73
C GLU A 193 -3.98 18.18 -27.81
N THR A 194 -5.19 18.65 -27.46
CA THR A 194 -6.08 19.37 -28.39
C THR A 194 -5.49 20.70 -28.90
N SER A 195 -4.76 21.44 -28.06
CA SER A 195 -4.10 22.69 -28.49
C SER A 195 -2.90 22.44 -29.40
N GLN A 196 -2.11 21.39 -29.16
CA GLN A 196 -0.96 21.02 -30.02
C GLN A 196 -1.40 20.58 -31.42
N VAL A 197 -2.53 19.87 -31.53
CA VAL A 197 -3.12 19.47 -32.82
C VAL A 197 -3.62 20.68 -33.61
N TRP A 198 -4.07 21.74 -32.95
CA TRP A 198 -4.52 22.98 -33.59
C TRP A 198 -3.39 23.88 -34.07
N ILE A 199 -2.26 23.91 -33.35
CA ILE A 199 -1.09 24.76 -33.69
C ILE A 199 -0.26 24.15 -34.85
N SER A 200 -0.37 22.84 -35.08
CA SER A 200 0.37 22.11 -36.12
C SER A 200 -0.34 21.99 -37.47
N ARG A 201 -1.49 22.66 -37.65
CA ARG A 201 -2.23 22.77 -38.91
C ARG A 201 -2.18 24.19 -39.45
#